data_AF-A0A1F5F5H1-F1
#
_entry.id   AF-A0A1F5F5H1-F1
#
_cell.length_a   1.000
_cell.length_b   1.000
_cell.length_c   1.000
_cell.angle_alpha   90.00
_cell.angle_beta   90.00
_cell.angle_gamma   90.00
#
_symmetry.space_group_name_H-M   'P 1'
#
loop_
_entity.id
_entity.type
_entity.pdbx_description
1 polymer ?
#
loop_
_entity_poly.entity_id
_entity_poly.type
_entity_poly.pdbx_seq_one_letter_code
_entity_poly.pdbx_strand_id
1 'polypeptide(L)'
;MAEMTLKTALEVALASETRAREIYETLHDRVGNLMLRDKLKFLAGEERKHYDMLLAVFKEKIGGTPSQPDPSLLPKMVVEFDFEKAELTALWKAAMDAEEVSAEHYEGLAGRVSGRAKIMFNYLANVERSHYYLLKSEYDVLAEIDEYTRTDDFPFGMNMINLGP
;
A
#
# COMPACT_ATOMS: atom_id res chain seq x y z
N MET A 1 -19.47 -16.13 -10.64
CA MET A 1 -18.57 -15.59 -9.61
C MET A 1 -19.43 -15.18 -8.44
N ALA A 2 -19.16 -15.65 -7.23
CA ALA A 2 -19.96 -15.27 -6.07
C ALA A 2 -19.83 -13.75 -5.85
N GLU A 3 -20.95 -13.04 -5.67
CA GLU A 3 -20.90 -11.63 -5.30
C GLU A 3 -20.16 -11.48 -3.96
N MET A 4 -19.02 -10.79 -3.98
CA MET A 4 -18.29 -10.45 -2.77
C MET A 4 -19.15 -9.52 -1.90
N THR A 5 -19.47 -9.94 -0.69
CA THR A 5 -20.27 -9.13 0.24
C THR A 5 -19.48 -7.92 0.74
N LEU A 6 -20.17 -6.86 1.20
CA LEU A 6 -19.51 -5.68 1.79
C LEU A 6 -18.62 -6.05 2.98
N LYS A 7 -19.07 -7.01 3.82
CA LYS A 7 -18.27 -7.53 4.94
C LYS A 7 -16.95 -8.14 4.43
N THR A 8 -17.03 -9.07 3.48
CA THR A 8 -15.85 -9.73 2.90
C THR A 8 -14.92 -8.73 2.24
N ALA A 9 -15.47 -7.75 1.51
CA ALA A 9 -14.68 -6.72 0.85
C ALA A 9 -13.92 -5.83 1.85
N LEU A 10 -14.55 -5.46 2.97
CA LEU A 10 -13.86 -4.73 4.04
C LEU A 10 -12.80 -5.59 4.75
N GLU A 11 -13.06 -6.88 4.96
CA GLU A 11 -12.08 -7.81 5.56
C GLU A 11 -10.85 -7.98 4.66
N VAL A 12 -11.05 -8.09 3.35
CA VAL A 12 -9.97 -8.07 2.35
C VAL A 12 -9.18 -6.77 2.43
N ALA A 13 -9.85 -5.62 2.49
CA ALA A 13 -9.17 -4.33 2.59
C ALA A 13 -8.30 -4.23 3.85
N LEU A 14 -8.85 -4.58 5.02
CA LEU A 14 -8.09 -4.56 6.28
C LEU A 14 -6.85 -5.47 6.25
N ALA A 15 -6.95 -6.63 5.61
CA ALA A 15 -5.82 -7.53 5.42
C ALA A 15 -4.79 -6.96 4.43
N SER A 16 -5.24 -6.35 3.32
CA SER A 16 -4.37 -5.69 2.36
C SER A 16 -3.57 -4.54 3.00
N GLU A 17 -4.21 -3.67 3.79
CA GLU A 17 -3.55 -2.58 4.53
C GLU A 17 -2.47 -3.09 5.50
N THR A 18 -2.80 -4.16 6.22
CA THR A 18 -1.84 -4.78 7.15
C THR A 18 -0.62 -5.28 6.39
N ARG A 19 -0.84 -5.88 5.22
CA ARG A 19 0.23 -6.45 4.41
C ARG A 19 1.06 -5.37 3.70
N ALA A 20 0.44 -4.33 3.16
CA ALA A 20 1.14 -3.20 2.55
C ALA A 20 2.09 -2.56 3.56
N ARG A 21 1.62 -2.36 4.78
CA ARG A 21 2.45 -1.89 5.89
C ARG A 21 3.65 -2.80 6.18
N GLU A 22 3.46 -4.13 6.24
CA GLU A 22 4.55 -5.08 6.43
C GLU A 22 5.61 -5.00 5.31
N ILE A 23 5.17 -4.78 4.06
CA ILE A 23 6.09 -4.58 2.93
C ILE A 23 6.94 -3.33 3.16
N TYR A 24 6.32 -2.22 3.55
CA TYR A 24 7.04 -0.97 3.81
C TYR A 24 8.00 -1.06 4.98
N GLU A 25 7.60 -1.71 6.08
CA GLU A 25 8.49 -1.94 7.23
C GLU A 25 9.69 -2.81 6.82
N THR A 26 9.47 -3.85 6.02
CA THR A 26 10.56 -4.70 5.49
C THR A 26 11.48 -3.93 4.55
N LEU A 27 10.93 -3.14 3.63
CA LEU A 27 11.71 -2.30 2.73
C LEU A 27 12.54 -1.29 3.52
N HIS A 28 11.95 -0.62 4.52
CA HIS A 28 12.62 0.36 5.38
C HIS A 28 13.84 -0.25 6.07
N ASP A 29 13.73 -1.48 6.56
CA ASP A 29 14.83 -2.14 7.27
C ASP A 29 15.96 -2.58 6.33
N ARG A 30 15.64 -2.81 5.05
CA ARG A 30 16.59 -3.30 4.03
C ARG A 30 17.26 -2.21 3.21
N VAL A 31 16.71 -1.00 3.16
CA VAL A 31 17.35 0.15 2.50
C VAL A 31 18.34 0.86 3.42
N GLY A 32 19.49 1.25 2.87
CA GLY A 32 20.50 2.05 3.54
C GLY A 32 20.27 3.55 3.40
N ASN A 33 19.67 3.98 2.28
CA ASN A 33 19.40 5.39 1.97
C ASN A 33 18.36 5.99 2.95
N LEU A 34 18.76 7.03 3.69
CA LEU A 34 17.94 7.67 4.72
C LEU A 34 16.66 8.31 4.17
N MET A 35 16.71 8.90 2.98
CA MET A 35 15.53 9.51 2.34
C MET A 35 14.49 8.45 1.98
N LEU A 36 14.93 7.30 1.43
CA LEU A 36 14.04 6.17 1.15
C LEU A 36 13.45 5.60 2.45
N ARG A 37 14.25 5.48 3.51
CA ARG A 37 13.78 5.05 4.82
C ARG A 37 12.67 5.96 5.36
N ASP A 38 12.86 7.27 5.32
CA ASP A 38 11.86 8.22 5.80
C ASP A 38 10.56 8.14 4.99
N LYS A 39 10.65 8.00 3.65
CA LYS A 39 9.48 7.79 2.78
C LYS A 39 8.73 6.50 3.12
N LEU A 40 9.44 5.39 3.28
CA LEU A 40 8.84 4.09 3.59
C LEU A 40 8.19 4.09 4.98
N LYS A 41 8.81 4.76 5.96
CA LYS A 41 8.23 4.95 7.29
C LYS A 41 6.96 5.80 7.25
N PHE A 42 6.94 6.84 6.41
CA PHE A 42 5.74 7.64 6.16
C PHE A 42 4.61 6.78 5.57
N LEU A 43 4.90 6.02 4.51
CA LEU A 43 3.93 5.13 3.86
C LEU A 43 3.36 4.08 4.84
N ALA A 44 4.21 3.39 5.60
CA ALA A 44 3.78 2.46 6.65
C ALA A 44 2.83 3.12 7.68
N GLY A 45 3.03 4.41 7.97
CA GLY A 45 2.17 5.20 8.83
C GLY A 45 0.82 5.55 8.20
N GLU A 46 0.77 5.79 6.89
CA GLU A 46 -0.48 6.04 6.14
C GLU A 46 -1.34 4.76 6.08
N GLU A 47 -0.76 3.60 5.74
CA GLU A 47 -1.47 2.30 5.75
C GLU A 47 -2.14 2.02 7.11
N ARG A 48 -1.46 2.39 8.21
CA ARG A 48 -2.04 2.25 9.54
C ARG A 48 -3.28 3.14 9.73
N LYS A 49 -3.25 4.38 9.22
CA LYS A 49 -4.41 5.28 9.29
C LYS A 49 -5.55 4.76 8.43
N HIS A 50 -5.25 4.25 7.24
CA HIS A 50 -6.24 3.63 6.35
C HIS A 50 -6.93 2.45 7.03
N TYR A 51 -6.16 1.54 7.63
CA TYR A 51 -6.68 0.44 8.44
C TYR A 51 -7.64 0.93 9.53
N ASP A 52 -7.26 1.95 10.29
CA ASP A 52 -8.09 2.49 11.38
C ASP A 52 -9.40 3.11 10.83
N MET A 53 -9.37 3.77 9.67
CA MET A 53 -10.56 4.28 8.98
C MET A 53 -11.49 3.16 8.52
N LEU A 54 -10.94 2.12 7.90
CA LEU A 54 -11.71 0.95 7.43
C LEU A 54 -12.34 0.19 8.58
N LEU A 55 -11.61 0.03 9.69
CA LEU A 55 -12.11 -0.63 10.89
C LEU A 55 -13.27 0.15 11.51
N ALA A 56 -13.22 1.49 11.49
CA ALA A 56 -14.33 2.32 11.93
C ALA A 56 -15.58 2.08 11.07
N VAL A 57 -15.43 2.03 9.74
CA VAL A 57 -16.55 1.73 8.83
C VAL A 57 -17.07 0.31 9.00
N PHE A 58 -16.19 -0.68 9.20
CA PHE A 58 -16.60 -2.05 9.48
C PHE A 58 -17.46 -2.12 10.74
N LYS A 59 -17.03 -1.49 11.83
CA LYS A 59 -17.78 -1.45 13.10
C LYS A 59 -19.12 -0.73 12.95
N GLU A 60 -19.18 0.34 12.16
CA GLU A 60 -20.42 1.09 11.91
C GLU A 60 -21.42 0.32 11.04
N LYS A 61 -20.96 -0.29 9.94
CA LYS A 61 -21.84 -0.89 8.93
C LYS A 61 -22.15 -2.37 9.15
N ILE A 62 -21.18 -3.12 9.66
CA ILE A 62 -21.27 -4.58 9.85
C ILE A 62 -21.43 -4.90 11.34
N GLY A 63 -20.64 -4.25 12.18
CA GLY A 63 -20.55 -4.57 13.60
C GLY A 63 -19.71 -5.81 13.88
N GLY A 64 -19.39 -6.03 15.16
CA GLY A 64 -18.53 -7.14 15.60
C GLY A 64 -17.05 -6.95 15.27
N THR A 65 -16.32 -8.06 15.23
CA THR A 65 -14.88 -8.09 14.94
C THR A 65 -14.65 -8.62 13.54
N PRO A 66 -13.78 -7.98 12.73
CA PRO A 66 -13.38 -8.52 11.43
C PRO A 66 -12.79 -9.93 11.56
N SER A 67 -13.19 -10.83 10.67
CA SER A 67 -12.55 -12.13 10.49
C SER A 67 -11.45 -12.04 9.42
N GLN A 68 -10.49 -12.97 9.48
CA GLN A 68 -9.50 -13.12 8.41
C GLN A 68 -10.23 -13.52 7.11
N PRO A 69 -10.02 -12.79 6.00
CA PRO A 69 -10.63 -13.12 4.72
C PRO A 69 -10.05 -14.43 4.17
N ASP A 70 -10.78 -15.06 3.24
CA ASP A 70 -10.27 -16.21 2.50
C ASP A 70 -9.00 -15.80 1.72
N PRO A 71 -7.85 -16.49 1.89
CA PRO A 71 -6.62 -16.17 1.16
C PRO A 71 -6.80 -16.11 -0.36
N SER A 72 -7.73 -16.87 -0.94
CA SER A 72 -8.01 -16.85 -2.38
C SER A 72 -8.60 -15.52 -2.88
N LEU A 73 -9.11 -14.67 -1.97
CA LEU A 73 -9.63 -13.34 -2.26
C LEU A 73 -8.57 -12.24 -2.08
N LEU A 74 -7.44 -12.58 -1.46
CA LEU A 74 -6.34 -11.66 -1.28
C LEU A 74 -5.48 -11.62 -2.56
N PRO A 75 -4.85 -10.48 -2.86
CA PRO A 75 -3.87 -10.40 -3.94
C PRO A 75 -2.78 -11.46 -3.73
N LYS A 76 -2.32 -12.14 -4.78
CA LYS A 76 -1.33 -13.24 -4.64
C LYS A 76 -0.06 -12.81 -3.88
N MET A 77 0.39 -11.58 -4.13
CA MET A 77 1.51 -10.96 -3.44
C MET A 77 1.30 -10.81 -1.92
N VAL A 78 0.05 -10.75 -1.46
CA VAL A 78 -0.28 -10.70 -0.03
C VAL A 78 -0.13 -12.06 0.62
N VAL A 79 -0.36 -13.14 -0.13
CA VAL A 79 -0.48 -14.51 0.42
C VAL A 79 0.81 -15.32 0.31
N GLU A 80 1.55 -15.20 -0.80
CA GLU A 80 2.61 -16.15 -1.15
C GLU A 80 4.02 -15.54 -1.14
N PHE A 81 4.14 -14.24 -0.92
CA PHE A 81 5.41 -13.54 -1.07
C PHE A 81 6.23 -13.56 0.22
N ASP A 82 7.38 -14.25 0.21
CA ASP A 82 8.35 -14.27 1.31
C ASP A 82 9.20 -12.99 1.26
N PHE A 83 8.79 -11.99 2.05
CA PHE A 83 9.42 -10.67 2.03
C PHE A 83 10.87 -10.67 2.50
N GLU A 84 11.23 -11.60 3.38
CA GLU A 84 12.57 -11.69 3.96
C GLU A 84 13.60 -12.19 2.92
N LYS A 85 13.17 -13.08 2.02
CA LYS A 85 14.07 -13.70 1.03
C LYS A 85 14.02 -13.07 -0.35
N ALA A 86 13.04 -12.21 -0.61
CA ALA A 86 12.88 -11.59 -1.93
C ALA A 86 13.99 -10.59 -2.26
N GLU A 87 14.32 -10.44 -3.54
CA GLU A 87 15.19 -9.35 -4.00
C GLU A 87 14.52 -7.99 -3.74
N LEU A 88 15.34 -6.95 -3.51
CA LEU A 88 14.84 -5.63 -3.12
C LEU A 88 13.94 -5.00 -4.21
N THR A 89 14.28 -5.17 -5.49
CA THR A 89 13.46 -4.73 -6.62
C THR A 89 12.14 -5.48 -6.69
N ALA A 90 12.13 -6.78 -6.40
CA ALA A 90 10.90 -7.58 -6.34
C ALA A 90 9.99 -7.15 -5.18
N LEU A 91 10.56 -6.81 -4.02
CA LEU A 91 9.81 -6.23 -2.90
C LEU A 91 9.17 -4.89 -3.26
N TRP A 92 9.90 -4.04 -3.97
CA TRP A 92 9.40 -2.73 -4.39
C TRP A 92 8.27 -2.87 -5.41
N LYS A 93 8.43 -3.81 -6.36
CA LYS A 93 7.38 -4.14 -7.31
C LYS A 93 6.14 -4.71 -6.62
N ALA A 94 6.34 -5.55 -5.60
CA ALA A 94 5.24 -6.00 -4.76
C ALA A 94 4.54 -4.81 -4.10
N ALA A 95 5.26 -3.88 -3.46
CA ALA A 95 4.65 -2.68 -2.87
C ALA A 95 3.76 -1.92 -3.87
N MET A 96 4.26 -1.69 -5.09
CA MET A 96 3.49 -1.04 -6.16
C MET A 96 2.22 -1.83 -6.51
N ASP A 97 2.33 -3.14 -6.67
CA ASP A 97 1.18 -3.97 -7.02
C ASP A 97 0.13 -3.98 -5.88
N ALA A 98 0.54 -3.83 -4.61
CA ALA A 98 -0.41 -3.70 -3.48
C ALA A 98 -1.20 -2.39 -3.57
N GLU A 99 -0.52 -1.29 -3.88
CA GLU A 99 -1.16 0.03 -4.02
C GLU A 99 -2.17 0.07 -5.17
N GLU A 100 -1.80 -0.50 -6.31
CA GLU A 100 -2.68 -0.56 -7.48
C GLU A 100 -3.93 -1.40 -7.18
N VAL A 101 -3.76 -2.58 -6.57
CA VAL A 101 -4.90 -3.44 -6.23
C VAL A 101 -5.77 -2.83 -5.13
N SER A 102 -5.19 -2.14 -4.16
CA SER A 102 -5.94 -1.46 -3.10
C SER A 102 -6.76 -0.30 -3.66
N ALA A 103 -6.19 0.49 -4.58
CA ALA A 103 -6.91 1.54 -5.29
C ALA A 103 -8.15 1.00 -6.03
N GLU A 104 -7.98 -0.05 -6.83
CA GLU A 104 -9.08 -0.68 -7.57
C GLU A 104 -10.15 -1.26 -6.63
N HIS A 105 -9.72 -1.86 -5.52
CA HIS A 105 -10.62 -2.41 -4.52
C HIS A 105 -11.47 -1.32 -3.85
N TYR A 106 -10.86 -0.18 -3.51
CA TYR A 106 -11.57 0.97 -2.94
C TYR A 106 -12.55 1.62 -3.93
N GLU A 107 -12.21 1.70 -5.21
CA GLU A 107 -13.16 2.14 -6.25
C GLU A 107 -14.36 1.20 -6.35
N GLY A 108 -14.09 -0.11 -6.30
CA GLY A 108 -15.13 -1.14 -6.26
C GLY A 108 -16.05 -1.00 -5.04
N LEU A 109 -15.49 -0.72 -3.87
CA LEU A 109 -16.25 -0.46 -2.63
C LEU A 109 -17.07 0.82 -2.72
N ALA A 110 -16.50 1.91 -3.25
CA ALA A 110 -17.19 3.19 -3.44
C ALA A 110 -18.40 3.07 -4.37
N GLY A 111 -18.35 2.16 -5.34
CA GLY A 111 -19.49 1.83 -6.22
C GLY A 111 -20.65 1.13 -5.52
N ARG A 112 -20.41 0.50 -4.35
CA ARG A 112 -21.38 -0.35 -3.62
C ARG A 112 -21.97 0.31 -2.38
N VAL A 113 -21.43 1.46 -1.96
CA VAL A 113 -21.88 2.18 -0.76
C VAL A 113 -22.35 3.60 -1.11
N SER A 114 -22.94 4.28 -0.14
CA SER A 114 -23.46 5.65 -0.29
C SER A 114 -23.07 6.55 0.88
N GLY A 115 -23.32 7.85 0.74
CA GLY A 115 -23.06 8.84 1.78
C GLY A 115 -21.56 9.01 2.10
N ARG A 116 -21.25 9.23 3.39
CA ARG A 116 -19.87 9.48 3.86
C ARG A 116 -18.90 8.34 3.54
N ALA A 117 -19.35 7.09 3.60
CA ALA A 117 -18.53 5.92 3.28
C ALA A 117 -18.05 5.93 1.82
N LYS A 118 -18.92 6.34 0.88
CA LYS A 118 -18.55 6.47 -0.54
C LYS A 118 -17.45 7.50 -0.76
N ILE A 119 -17.57 8.64 -0.08
CA ILE A 119 -16.57 9.72 -0.15
C ILE A 119 -15.23 9.22 0.40
N MET A 120 -15.25 8.52 1.53
CA MET A 120 -14.06 7.94 2.16
C MET A 120 -13.36 6.93 1.24
N PHE A 121 -14.08 5.99 0.61
CA PHE A 121 -13.45 5.02 -0.30
C PHE A 121 -12.90 5.67 -1.57
N ASN A 122 -13.60 6.65 -2.15
CA ASN A 122 -13.04 7.42 -3.25
C ASN A 122 -11.77 8.17 -2.85
N TYR A 123 -11.73 8.69 -1.63
CA TYR A 123 -10.52 9.33 -1.10
C TYR A 123 -9.37 8.33 -0.98
N LEU A 124 -9.60 7.18 -0.32
CA LEU A 124 -8.59 6.12 -0.17
C LEU A 124 -8.07 5.65 -1.54
N ALA A 125 -8.95 5.39 -2.51
CA ALA A 125 -8.54 5.01 -3.85
C ALA A 125 -7.58 6.01 -4.52
N ASN A 126 -7.82 7.31 -4.35
CA ASN A 126 -6.94 8.34 -4.90
C ASN A 126 -5.61 8.43 -4.16
N VAL A 127 -5.61 8.18 -2.84
CA VAL A 127 -4.39 8.13 -2.04
C VAL A 127 -3.53 6.94 -2.46
N GLU A 128 -4.10 5.73 -2.60
CA GLU A 128 -3.31 4.55 -3.02
C GLU A 128 -2.76 4.71 -4.45
N ARG A 129 -3.54 5.31 -5.37
CA ARG A 129 -2.99 5.67 -6.70
C ARG A 129 -1.79 6.62 -6.57
N SER A 130 -1.81 7.53 -5.61
CA SER A 130 -0.70 8.46 -5.37
C SER A 130 0.52 7.75 -4.77
N HIS A 131 0.30 6.82 -3.82
CA HIS A 131 1.36 5.95 -3.29
C HIS A 131 1.99 5.09 -4.40
N TYR A 132 1.18 4.50 -5.27
CA TYR A 132 1.66 3.77 -6.44
C TYR A 132 2.63 4.61 -7.29
N TYR A 133 2.24 5.83 -7.65
CA TYR A 133 3.10 6.69 -8.49
C TYR A 133 4.35 7.15 -7.76
N LEU A 134 4.27 7.39 -6.44
CA LEU A 134 5.44 7.66 -5.63
C LEU A 134 6.43 6.48 -5.70
N LEU A 135 5.96 5.26 -5.43
CA LEU A 135 6.79 4.05 -5.48
C LEU A 135 7.34 3.78 -6.87
N LYS A 136 6.52 3.98 -7.91
CA LYS A 136 6.94 3.83 -9.30
C LYS A 136 8.11 4.75 -9.63
N SER A 137 8.05 6.01 -9.18
CA SER A 137 9.12 6.97 -9.43
C SER A 137 10.45 6.55 -8.81
N GLU A 138 10.41 5.93 -7.62
CA GLU A 138 11.60 5.37 -6.99
C GLU A 138 12.06 4.09 -7.69
N TYR A 139 11.12 3.22 -8.07
CA TYR A 139 11.40 1.96 -8.75
C TYR A 139 12.10 2.17 -10.09
N ASP A 140 11.67 3.16 -10.88
CA ASP A 140 12.28 3.49 -12.16
C ASP A 140 13.76 3.89 -11.99
N VAL A 141 14.14 4.50 -10.87
CA VAL A 141 15.55 4.81 -10.54
C VAL A 141 16.29 3.57 -10.06
N LEU A 142 15.66 2.77 -9.20
CA LEU A 142 16.22 1.54 -8.66
C LEU A 142 16.54 0.50 -9.74
N ALA A 143 15.71 0.43 -10.78
CA ALA A 143 15.91 -0.47 -11.91
C ALA A 143 17.16 -0.12 -12.74
N GLU A 144 17.62 1.13 -12.68
CA GLU A 144 18.76 1.64 -13.45
C GLU A 144 20.04 1.80 -12.61
N ILE A 145 19.92 1.93 -11.27
CA ILE A 145 21.04 2.27 -10.38
C ILE A 145 21.02 1.41 -9.09
N ASP A 146 21.79 0.33 -9.07
CA ASP A 146 21.92 -0.57 -7.90
C ASP A 146 22.41 0.14 -6.62
N GLU A 147 23.25 1.17 -6.75
CA GLU A 147 23.87 1.91 -5.65
C GLU A 147 22.89 2.84 -4.91
N TYR A 148 21.76 3.19 -5.53
CA TYR A 148 20.77 4.12 -4.99
C TYR A 148 20.21 3.65 -3.63
N THR A 149 20.09 2.33 -3.44
CA THR A 149 19.57 1.73 -2.21
C THR A 149 20.54 1.75 -1.03
N ARG A 150 21.84 1.90 -1.31
CA ARG A 150 22.92 1.65 -0.33
C ARG A 150 23.56 2.92 0.21
N THR A 151 23.41 4.04 -0.48
CA THR A 151 24.13 5.28 -0.17
C THR A 151 23.15 6.44 -0.09
N ASP A 152 23.44 7.40 0.80
CA ASP A 152 22.75 8.70 0.82
C ASP A 152 23.21 9.60 -0.33
N ASP A 153 24.39 9.30 -0.89
CA ASP A 153 24.96 9.98 -2.05
C ASP A 153 24.39 9.40 -3.35
N PHE A 154 23.33 10.03 -3.86
CA PHE A 154 22.93 9.81 -5.25
C PHE A 154 24.15 10.07 -6.16
N PRO A 155 24.53 9.13 -7.06
CA PRO A 155 25.65 9.35 -7.99
C PRO A 155 25.40 10.51 -8.97
N PHE A 156 24.16 11.00 -9.05
CA PHE A 156 23.79 12.22 -9.75
C PHE A 156 23.09 13.18 -8.79
N GLY A 157 23.79 14.26 -8.40
CA GLY A 157 23.32 15.30 -7.49
C GLY A 157 22.08 16.05 -7.98
N MET A 158 20.92 15.43 -7.90
CA MET A 158 19.61 16.06 -8.04
C MET A 158 18.89 16.03 -6.70
N ASN A 159 19.19 17.04 -5.88
CA ASN A 159 18.25 17.59 -4.91
C ASN A 159 17.03 18.12 -5.69
N MET A 160 16.18 17.23 -6.19
CA MET A 160 14.91 17.60 -6.82
C MET A 160 13.82 17.56 -5.75
N ILE A 161 14.01 18.36 -4.71
CA ILE A 161 12.88 18.85 -3.89
C ILE A 161 12.19 19.92 -4.75
N ASN A 162 11.37 19.48 -5.70
CA ASN A 162 10.31 20.32 -6.23
C ASN A 162 9.09 20.16 -5.32
N LEU A 163 9.15 20.82 -4.18
CA LEU A 163 7.91 21.29 -3.56
C LEU A 163 7.37 22.33 -4.55
N GLY A 164 6.33 21.95 -5.29
CA GLY A 164 5.64 22.85 -6.21
C GLY A 164 5.15 24.12 -5.49
N PRO A 165 4.73 25.15 -6.25
CA PRO A 165 4.31 26.44 -5.70
C PRO A 165 3.11 26.33 -4.74
#